data_AF-A0A1A8WGK5-F1
#
_entry.id   AF-A0A1A8WGK5-F1
#
_cell.length_a   1.000
_cell.length_b   1.000
_cell.length_c   1.000
_cell.angle_alpha   90.00
_cell.angle_beta   90.00
_cell.angle_gamma   90.00
#
_symmetry.space_group_name_H-M   'P 1'
#
loop_
_entity.id
_entity.type
_entity.pdbx_description
1 polymer ?
#
loop_
_entity_poly.entity_id
_entity_poly.type
_entity_poly.pdbx_seq_one_letter_code
_entity_poly.pdbx_strand_id
1 'polypeptide(L)'
;MQCDTKKPNNESYGFFEEFDYYEGIVKSAEKINSVVTNFILENPEEYDCDEIVKSCYYFLIHNTASTNESPHIICEQFKKIYNLLKYRTRTVDSVKHKNNDYAFMNYWLNDKLSDNNNDLPICVKGFYKELVKIDGEYFNIPTLEEKLYNMEKHDLENMKNLYELYNIKNKISTAISEENDTGKGASCST
;
A
#
# COMPACT_ATOMS: atom_id res chain seq x y z
N MET A 1 -9.52 -20.52 -4.60
CA MET A 1 -10.52 -19.76 -3.83
C MET A 1 -11.09 -18.69 -4.75
N GLN A 2 -12.41 -18.47 -4.78
CA GLN A 2 -13.03 -17.41 -5.58
C GLN A 2 -13.38 -16.24 -4.66
N CYS A 3 -12.90 -15.04 -5.00
CA CYS A 3 -13.20 -13.81 -4.25
C CYS A 3 -14.39 -13.09 -4.88
N ASP A 4 -15.31 -12.60 -4.07
CA ASP A 4 -16.39 -11.73 -4.56
C ASP A 4 -15.81 -10.38 -4.99
N THR A 5 -16.07 -9.98 -6.23
CA THR A 5 -15.59 -8.71 -6.78
C THR A 5 -16.68 -7.65 -6.79
N LYS A 6 -16.27 -6.38 -6.70
CA LYS A 6 -17.17 -5.23 -6.75
C LYS A 6 -16.54 -4.09 -7.55
N LYS A 7 -17.36 -3.39 -8.34
CA LYS A 7 -16.96 -2.14 -9.00
C LYS A 7 -16.67 -1.04 -7.97
N PRO A 8 -15.57 -0.29 -8.12
CA PRO A 8 -15.34 0.90 -7.32
C PRO A 8 -16.41 1.96 -7.58
N ASN A 9 -16.73 2.75 -6.56
CA ASN A 9 -17.59 3.92 -6.70
C ASN A 9 -16.73 5.21 -6.73
N ASN A 10 -17.36 6.38 -6.82
CA ASN A 10 -16.63 7.65 -6.85
C ASN A 10 -15.73 7.85 -5.60
N GLU A 11 -16.14 7.38 -4.42
CA GLU A 11 -15.36 7.50 -3.19
C GLU A 11 -14.07 6.66 -3.25
N SER A 12 -14.08 5.54 -3.98
CA SER A 12 -12.88 4.72 -4.19
C SER A 12 -11.74 5.47 -4.90
N TYR A 13 -12.05 6.57 -5.62
CA TYR A 13 -11.08 7.44 -6.27
C TYR A 13 -10.73 8.68 -5.43
N GLY A 14 -11.37 8.89 -4.27
CA GLY A 14 -11.23 10.12 -3.49
C GLY A 14 -9.79 10.40 -3.04
N PHE A 15 -8.97 9.37 -2.86
CA PHE A 15 -7.57 9.52 -2.45
C PHE A 15 -6.70 10.25 -3.49
N PHE A 16 -7.09 10.27 -4.77
CA PHE A 16 -6.37 11.00 -5.83
C PHE A 16 -6.40 12.52 -5.63
N GLU A 17 -7.34 13.05 -4.82
CA GLU A 17 -7.35 14.47 -4.46
C GLU A 17 -6.13 14.87 -3.62
N GLU A 18 -5.55 13.92 -2.87
CA GLU A 18 -4.37 14.10 -2.04
C GLU A 18 -3.25 13.16 -2.48
N PHE A 19 -3.11 12.94 -3.80
CA PHE A 19 -2.23 11.94 -4.38
C PHE A 19 -0.80 11.96 -3.82
N ASP A 20 -0.17 13.14 -3.76
CA ASP A 20 1.22 13.31 -3.31
C ASP A 20 1.43 12.80 -1.88
N TYR A 21 0.42 12.93 -1.02
CA TYR A 21 0.45 12.41 0.34
C TYR A 21 0.50 10.88 0.35
N TYR A 22 -0.39 10.23 -0.40
CA TYR A 22 -0.44 8.77 -0.49
C TYR A 22 0.77 8.20 -1.23
N GLU A 23 1.24 8.86 -2.29
CA GLU A 23 2.48 8.50 -3.00
C GLU A 23 3.69 8.54 -2.04
N GLY A 24 3.77 9.56 -1.18
CA GLY A 24 4.80 9.66 -0.14
C GLY A 24 4.75 8.50 0.87
N ILE A 25 3.55 8.06 1.25
CA ILE A 25 3.35 6.88 2.11
C ILE A 25 3.85 5.61 1.40
N VAL A 26 3.48 5.39 0.14
CA VAL A 26 3.93 4.23 -0.65
C VAL A 26 5.46 4.20 -0.74
N LYS A 27 6.08 5.31 -1.15
CA LYS A 27 7.55 5.42 -1.22
C LYS A 27 8.23 5.14 0.12
N SER A 28 7.58 5.52 1.23
CA SER A 28 8.08 5.20 2.57
C SER A 28 7.94 3.72 2.89
N ALA A 29 6.81 3.10 2.55
CA ALA A 29 6.54 1.68 2.77
C ALA A 29 7.46 0.78 1.93
N GLU A 30 7.64 1.07 0.64
CA GLU A 30 8.45 0.27 -0.29
C GLU A 30 9.96 0.30 -0.01
N LYS A 31 10.44 1.21 0.83
CA LYS A 31 11.80 1.13 1.40
C LYS A 31 11.98 -0.12 2.27
N ILE A 32 10.90 -0.72 2.75
CA ILE A 32 10.90 -2.06 3.34
C ILE A 32 11.04 -3.07 2.19
N ASN A 33 12.28 -3.27 1.76
CA ASN A 33 12.66 -4.29 0.80
C ASN A 33 13.56 -5.33 1.47
N SER A 34 13.15 -5.79 2.65
CA SER A 34 13.90 -6.78 3.42
C SER A 34 14.04 -8.05 2.59
N VAL A 35 15.16 -8.17 1.88
CA VAL A 35 15.67 -9.44 1.44
C VAL A 35 15.98 -10.17 2.74
N VAL A 36 15.06 -11.03 3.20
CA VAL A 36 15.37 -12.04 4.20
C VAL A 36 16.37 -12.99 3.54
N THR A 37 17.64 -12.61 3.55
CA THR A 37 18.76 -13.51 3.28
C THR A 37 18.69 -14.63 4.29
N ASN A 38 18.21 -15.81 3.86
CA ASN A 38 18.46 -17.13 4.45
C ASN A 38 18.77 -17.16 5.96
N PHE A 39 17.80 -16.83 6.81
CA PHE A 39 17.88 -17.21 8.22
C PHE A 39 16.88 -18.32 8.49
N ILE A 40 17.39 -19.55 8.51
CA ILE A 40 16.81 -20.63 9.30
C ILE A 40 16.83 -20.09 10.74
N LEU A 41 15.68 -19.62 11.24
CA LEU A 41 15.57 -19.17 12.62
C LEU A 41 15.55 -20.40 13.52
N GLU A 42 16.73 -20.78 14.03
CA GLU A 42 16.83 -21.79 15.07
C GLU A 42 16.30 -21.26 16.43
N ASN A 43 16.15 -19.94 16.60
CA ASN A 43 15.60 -19.31 17.81
C ASN A 43 14.87 -17.97 17.53
N PRO A 44 13.53 -17.96 17.47
CA PRO A 44 12.72 -16.73 17.30
C PRO A 44 12.72 -15.80 18.53
N GLU A 45 13.03 -16.32 19.72
CA GLU A 45 13.00 -15.58 20.99
C GLU A 45 14.24 -14.70 21.22
N GLU A 46 15.32 -14.89 20.44
CA GLU A 46 16.61 -14.21 20.63
C GLU A 46 16.75 -12.94 19.77
N TYR A 47 15.78 -12.65 18.89
CA TYR A 47 15.84 -11.52 17.97
C TYR A 47 15.00 -10.32 18.46
N ASP A 48 15.69 -9.22 18.77
CA ASP A 48 15.09 -7.90 18.99
C ASP A 48 14.70 -7.26 17.66
N CYS A 49 13.75 -7.89 16.94
CA CYS A 49 13.11 -7.23 15.80
C CYS A 49 11.95 -6.36 16.27
N ASP A 50 11.75 -5.25 15.57
CA ASP A 50 10.59 -4.39 15.72
C ASP A 50 9.30 -5.23 15.75
N GLU A 51 8.36 -4.86 16.61
CA GLU A 51 7.04 -5.49 16.73
C GLU A 51 6.29 -5.57 15.38
N ILE A 52 6.65 -4.69 14.43
CA ILE A 52 6.18 -4.72 13.05
C ILE A 52 6.59 -6.01 12.32
N VAL A 53 7.83 -6.45 12.50
CA VAL A 53 8.42 -7.61 11.79
C VAL A 53 7.93 -8.92 12.40
N LYS A 54 7.76 -8.98 13.73
CA LYS A 54 7.37 -10.22 14.45
C LYS A 54 6.06 -10.81 13.96
N SER A 55 5.01 -10.00 13.81
CA SER A 55 3.69 -10.47 13.34
C SER A 55 3.73 -10.93 11.88
N CYS A 56 4.47 -10.22 11.02
CA CYS A 56 4.51 -10.53 9.59
C CYS A 56 5.31 -11.79 9.27
N TYR A 57 6.21 -12.21 10.17
CA TYR A 57 6.93 -13.47 10.06
C TYR A 57 6.01 -14.71 9.98
N TYR A 58 4.78 -14.62 10.51
CA TYR A 58 3.76 -15.66 10.34
C TYR A 58 3.55 -16.01 8.85
N PHE A 59 3.48 -15.00 7.98
CA PHE A 59 3.30 -15.20 6.54
C PHE A 59 4.54 -15.78 5.86
N LEU A 60 5.73 -15.65 6.46
CA LEU A 60 6.95 -16.28 5.97
C LEU A 60 6.98 -17.79 6.29
N ILE A 61 6.58 -18.19 7.50
CA ILE A 61 6.58 -19.60 7.93
C ILE A 61 5.44 -20.39 7.28
N HIS A 62 4.25 -19.80 7.22
CA HIS A 62 3.02 -20.54 6.88
C HIS A 62 2.63 -20.44 5.39
N ASN A 63 3.30 -19.60 4.60
CA ASN A 63 3.05 -19.50 3.16
C ASN A 63 4.14 -20.22 2.35
N THR A 64 3.80 -21.37 1.80
CA THR A 64 4.72 -22.22 1.01
C THR A 64 4.90 -21.78 -0.44
N ALA A 65 4.51 -20.56 -0.83
CA ALA A 65 4.60 -20.10 -2.21
C ALA A 65 5.79 -19.14 -2.46
N SER A 66 6.81 -19.75 -3.04
CA SER A 66 7.93 -19.17 -3.80
C SER A 66 7.54 -18.01 -4.72
N THR A 67 8.45 -17.02 -4.77
CA THR A 67 8.75 -16.05 -5.84
C THR A 67 7.67 -15.01 -6.20
N ASN A 68 8.06 -13.74 -5.99
CA ASN A 68 7.34 -12.46 -6.21
C ASN A 68 6.65 -11.97 -4.93
N GLU A 69 7.14 -10.84 -4.40
CA GLU A 69 6.80 -10.23 -3.09
C GLU A 69 6.07 -11.16 -2.11
N SER A 70 6.85 -11.89 -1.31
CA SER A 70 6.28 -12.84 -0.36
C SER A 70 5.30 -12.12 0.58
N PRO A 71 4.15 -12.73 0.94
CA PRO A 71 3.12 -12.09 1.75
C PRO A 71 3.59 -11.46 3.08
N HIS A 72 4.77 -11.83 3.57
CA HIS A 72 5.44 -11.13 4.67
C HIS A 72 5.83 -9.68 4.32
N ILE A 73 6.36 -9.42 3.11
CA ILE A 73 6.73 -8.07 2.65
C ILE A 73 5.47 -7.21 2.52
N ILE A 74 4.41 -7.76 1.90
CA ILE A 74 3.12 -7.08 1.78
C ILE A 74 2.57 -6.76 3.17
N CYS A 75 2.68 -7.69 4.12
CA CYS A 75 2.28 -7.46 5.52
C CYS A 75 3.07 -6.29 6.14
N GLU A 76 4.40 -6.28 6.05
CA GLU A 76 5.24 -5.24 6.66
C GLU A 76 4.96 -3.86 6.05
N GLN A 77 4.87 -3.79 4.72
CA GLN A 77 4.52 -2.57 4.00
C GLN A 77 3.13 -2.08 4.39
N PHE A 78 2.13 -2.97 4.41
CA PHE A 78 0.77 -2.62 4.80
C PHE A 78 0.69 -2.16 6.25
N LYS A 79 1.42 -2.82 7.16
CA LYS A 79 1.48 -2.45 8.58
C LYS A 79 2.00 -1.02 8.74
N LYS A 80 3.03 -0.63 7.99
CA LYS A 80 3.53 0.75 7.94
C LYS A 80 2.52 1.74 7.36
N ILE A 81 1.85 1.40 6.26
CA ILE A 81 0.79 2.22 5.66
C ILE A 81 -0.34 2.46 6.66
N TYR A 82 -0.83 1.38 7.28
CA TYR A 82 -1.89 1.40 8.26
C TYR A 82 -1.54 2.32 9.44
N ASN A 83 -0.31 2.24 9.96
CA ASN A 83 0.15 3.08 11.06
C ASN A 83 0.13 4.57 10.71
N LEU A 84 0.67 4.91 9.54
CA LEU A 84 0.75 6.30 9.07
C LEU A 84 -0.64 6.91 8.89
N LEU A 85 -1.59 6.14 8.38
CA LEU A 85 -2.97 6.59 8.15
C LEU A 85 -3.81 6.59 9.44
N LYS A 86 -3.56 5.65 10.36
CA LYS A 86 -4.20 5.62 11.68
C LYS A 86 -3.93 6.91 12.46
N TYR A 87 -2.66 7.32 12.51
CA TYR A 87 -2.20 8.49 13.27
C TYR A 87 -2.08 9.77 12.45
N ARG A 88 -2.58 9.79 11.20
CA ARG A 88 -2.66 11.00 10.39
C ARG A 88 -3.43 12.10 11.12
N THR A 89 -2.82 13.26 11.29
CA THR A 89 -3.49 14.47 11.78
C THR A 89 -4.54 14.91 10.76
N ARG A 90 -5.80 15.05 11.19
CA ARG A 90 -6.93 15.45 10.33
C ARG A 90 -7.33 16.89 10.62
N THR A 91 -7.63 17.66 9.58
CA THR A 91 -8.27 18.97 9.71
C THR A 91 -9.80 18.81 9.77
N VAL A 92 -10.55 19.90 9.59
CA VAL A 92 -12.01 20.00 9.80
C VAL A 92 -12.83 18.96 8.99
N ASP A 93 -12.30 18.45 7.87
CA ASP A 93 -12.98 17.44 7.02
C ASP A 93 -12.55 15.98 7.33
N SER A 94 -12.54 15.63 8.63
CA SER A 94 -11.98 14.36 9.11
C SER A 94 -12.68 13.10 8.56
N VAL A 95 -13.98 13.19 8.21
CA VAL A 95 -14.75 12.07 7.65
C VAL A 95 -14.34 11.79 6.21
N LYS A 96 -14.20 12.82 5.38
CA LYS A 96 -13.76 12.67 3.99
C LYS A 96 -12.34 12.11 3.94
N HIS A 97 -11.41 12.66 4.73
CA HIS A 97 -10.04 12.13 4.80
C HIS A 97 -10.00 10.67 5.25
N LYS A 98 -10.82 10.28 6.23
CA LYS A 98 -10.92 8.88 6.67
C LYS A 98 -11.42 7.95 5.55
N ASN A 99 -12.42 8.39 4.77
CA ASN A 99 -12.90 7.61 3.63
C ASN A 99 -11.83 7.50 2.52
N ASN A 100 -11.07 8.56 2.27
CA ASN A 100 -9.95 8.54 1.33
C ASN A 100 -8.84 7.58 1.80
N ASP A 101 -8.50 7.59 3.10
CA ASP A 101 -7.52 6.66 3.67
C ASP A 101 -7.95 5.20 3.47
N TYR A 102 -9.25 4.91 3.61
CA TYR A 102 -9.83 3.59 3.39
C TYR A 102 -9.84 3.18 1.91
N ALA A 103 -10.22 4.11 1.03
CA ALA A 103 -10.17 3.90 -0.41
C ALA A 103 -8.75 3.57 -0.87
N PHE A 104 -7.76 4.32 -0.37
CA PHE A 104 -6.36 4.09 -0.66
C PHE A 104 -5.86 2.73 -0.15
N MET A 105 -6.13 2.37 1.11
CA MET A 105 -5.72 1.05 1.65
C MET A 105 -6.37 -0.10 0.87
N ASN A 106 -7.62 0.06 0.42
CA ASN A 106 -8.27 -0.94 -0.42
C ASN A 106 -7.61 -1.04 -1.80
N TYR A 107 -7.33 0.08 -2.47
CA TYR A 107 -6.61 0.11 -3.74
C TYR A 107 -5.24 -0.57 -3.60
N TRP A 108 -4.45 -0.18 -2.61
CA TRP A 108 -3.09 -0.67 -2.41
C TRP A 108 -3.06 -2.19 -2.21
N LEU A 109 -3.96 -2.74 -1.38
CA LEU A 109 -4.05 -4.20 -1.20
C LEU A 109 -4.50 -4.91 -2.47
N ASN A 110 -5.44 -4.34 -3.23
CA ASN A 110 -5.86 -4.92 -4.51
C ASN A 110 -4.68 -4.96 -5.49
N ASP A 111 -3.90 -3.90 -5.59
CA ASP A 111 -2.74 -3.84 -6.47
C ASP A 111 -1.68 -4.87 -6.09
N LYS A 112 -1.28 -4.93 -4.82
CA LYS A 112 -0.22 -5.83 -4.34
C LYS A 112 -0.62 -7.31 -4.32
N LEU A 113 -1.90 -7.62 -4.10
CA LEU A 113 -2.37 -9.02 -4.09
C LEU A 113 -2.71 -9.56 -5.48
N SER A 114 -2.87 -8.69 -6.50
CA SER A 114 -3.28 -9.07 -7.86
C SER A 114 -2.14 -9.04 -8.90
N ASP A 115 -0.91 -8.68 -8.52
CA ASP A 115 0.19 -8.52 -9.48
C ASP A 115 0.93 -9.85 -9.76
N ASN A 116 1.37 -10.01 -11.02
CA ASN A 116 2.33 -11.00 -11.53
C ASN A 116 1.84 -12.44 -11.85
N ASN A 117 0.67 -12.62 -12.48
CA ASN A 117 0.18 -13.92 -13.01
C ASN A 117 0.04 -15.06 -11.97
N ASN A 118 0.33 -14.76 -10.70
CA ASN A 118 0.30 -15.63 -9.54
C ASN A 118 -0.53 -14.90 -8.49
N ASP A 119 -1.82 -14.69 -8.78
CA ASP A 119 -2.76 -14.16 -7.79
C ASP A 119 -2.52 -14.92 -6.49
N LEU A 120 -2.14 -14.20 -5.43
CA LEU A 120 -2.07 -14.83 -4.12
C LEU A 120 -3.46 -15.42 -3.87
N PRO A 121 -3.57 -16.68 -3.39
CA PRO A 121 -4.85 -17.33 -3.21
C PRO A 121 -5.62 -16.77 -2.00
N ILE A 122 -5.50 -15.46 -1.73
CA ILE A 122 -6.10 -14.73 -0.63
C ILE A 122 -6.83 -13.47 -1.12
N CYS A 123 -8.10 -13.36 -0.74
CA CYS A 123 -8.90 -12.17 -1.02
C CYS A 123 -8.43 -11.01 -0.16
N VAL A 124 -8.64 -9.76 -0.60
CA VAL A 124 -8.23 -8.54 0.13
C VAL A 124 -8.73 -8.54 1.58
N LYS A 125 -10.03 -8.83 1.74
CA LYS A 125 -10.65 -8.95 3.07
C LYS A 125 -10.14 -10.16 3.86
N GLY A 126 -9.80 -11.25 3.18
CA GLY A 126 -9.19 -12.43 3.80
C GLY A 126 -7.80 -12.11 4.35
N PHE A 127 -6.98 -11.41 3.58
CA PHE A 127 -5.66 -10.97 3.98
C PHE A 127 -5.72 -10.09 5.23
N TYR A 128 -6.60 -9.08 5.24
CA TYR A 128 -6.78 -8.22 6.41
C TYR A 128 -7.28 -8.98 7.65
N LYS A 129 -8.16 -9.98 7.48
CA LYS A 129 -8.58 -10.82 8.61
C LYS A 129 -7.44 -11.64 9.20
N GLU A 130 -6.54 -12.16 8.38
CA GLU A 130 -5.34 -12.84 8.89
C GLU A 130 -4.45 -11.86 9.66
N LEU A 131 -4.27 -10.63 9.16
CA LEU A 131 -3.55 -9.58 9.90
C LEU A 131 -4.16 -9.31 11.28
N VAL A 132 -5.49 -9.17 11.36
CA VAL A 132 -6.21 -8.95 12.63
C VAL A 132 -6.08 -10.16 13.57
N LYS A 133 -6.08 -11.40 13.05
CA LYS A 133 -5.88 -12.59 13.88
C LYS A 133 -4.48 -12.66 14.48
N ILE A 134 -3.47 -12.26 13.71
CA ILE A 134 -2.07 -12.33 14.12
C ILE A 134 -1.72 -11.17 15.06
N ASP A 135 -2.28 -9.98 14.82
CA ASP A 135 -1.94 -8.76 15.57
C ASP A 135 -3.16 -7.81 15.72
N GLY A 136 -4.16 -8.27 16.46
CA GLY A 136 -5.42 -7.55 16.62
C GLY A 136 -5.32 -6.25 17.40
N GLU A 137 -4.35 -6.12 18.32
CA GLU A 137 -4.11 -4.87 19.05
C GLU A 137 -3.59 -3.77 18.12
N TYR A 138 -2.74 -4.15 17.16
CA TYR A 138 -2.28 -3.24 16.12
C TYR A 138 -3.39 -2.90 15.12
N PHE A 139 -4.04 -3.93 14.54
CA PHE A 139 -5.09 -3.79 13.53
C PHE A 139 -6.48 -3.57 14.16
N ASN A 140 -6.60 -2.51 14.94
CA ASN A 140 -7.78 -2.15 15.73
C ASN A 140 -8.71 -1.07 15.13
N ILE A 141 -8.75 -0.87 13.80
CA ILE A 141 -9.71 0.03 13.14
C ILE A 141 -10.87 -0.83 12.60
N PRO A 142 -12.00 -0.97 13.33
CA PRO A 142 -13.04 -1.94 12.97
C PRO A 142 -13.73 -1.59 11.65
N THR A 143 -13.87 -0.29 11.35
CA THR A 143 -14.53 0.20 10.14
C THR A 143 -13.70 -0.01 8.86
N LEU A 144 -12.42 -0.39 8.97
CA LEU A 144 -11.60 -0.65 7.78
C LEU A 144 -12.04 -1.94 7.09
N GLU A 145 -12.30 -3.02 7.84
CA GLU A 145 -12.66 -4.32 7.27
C GLU A 145 -13.90 -4.24 6.36
N GLU A 146 -14.87 -3.40 6.71
CA GLU A 146 -16.10 -3.17 5.94
C GLU A 146 -15.87 -2.42 4.62
N LYS A 147 -14.75 -1.71 4.52
CA LYS A 147 -14.37 -0.90 3.35
C LYS A 147 -13.43 -1.65 2.41
N LEU A 148 -12.91 -2.79 2.84
CA LEU A 148 -12.03 -3.64 2.05
C LEU A 148 -12.82 -4.64 1.19
N TYR A 149 -12.53 -4.68 -0.10
CA TYR A 149 -13.17 -5.56 -1.07
C TYR A 149 -12.24 -5.82 -2.27
N ASN A 150 -12.45 -6.94 -2.96
CA ASN A 150 -11.74 -7.21 -4.21
C ASN A 150 -12.36 -6.37 -5.35
N MET A 151 -11.54 -5.60 -6.04
CA MET A 151 -11.97 -4.83 -7.21
C MET A 151 -12.10 -5.75 -8.43
N GLU A 152 -13.02 -5.41 -9.33
CA GLU A 152 -13.03 -6.03 -10.66
C GLU A 152 -11.72 -5.72 -11.39
N LYS A 153 -11.14 -6.71 -12.08
CA LYS A 153 -9.82 -6.61 -12.71
C LYS A 153 -9.68 -5.39 -13.63
N HIS A 154 -10.67 -5.18 -14.52
CA HIS A 154 -10.70 -4.03 -15.42
C HIS A 154 -10.67 -2.69 -14.66
N ASP A 155 -11.39 -2.59 -13.55
CA ASP A 155 -11.48 -1.35 -12.79
C ASP A 155 -10.19 -1.09 -11.99
N LEU A 156 -9.56 -2.15 -11.48
CA LEU A 156 -8.24 -2.08 -10.87
C LEU A 156 -7.19 -1.63 -11.88
N GLU A 157 -7.16 -2.21 -13.09
CA GLU A 157 -6.26 -1.79 -14.17
C GLU A 157 -6.44 -0.31 -14.52
N ASN A 158 -7.67 0.19 -14.55
CA ASN A 158 -7.94 1.61 -14.76
C ASN A 158 -7.41 2.49 -13.60
N MET A 159 -7.54 2.05 -12.36
CA MET A 159 -6.96 2.77 -11.21
C MET A 159 -5.43 2.76 -11.24
N LYS A 160 -4.79 1.64 -11.63
CA LYS A 160 -3.33 1.57 -11.82
C LYS A 160 -2.86 2.54 -12.90
N ASN A 161 -3.56 2.60 -14.03
CA ASN A 161 -3.28 3.56 -15.09
C ASN A 161 -3.41 5.01 -14.59
N LEU A 162 -4.45 5.32 -13.82
CA LEU A 162 -4.62 6.64 -13.23
C LEU A 162 -3.49 6.99 -12.25
N TYR A 163 -3.08 6.03 -11.40
CA TYR A 163 -1.95 6.17 -10.49
C TYR A 163 -0.65 6.50 -11.23
N GLU A 164 -0.36 5.77 -12.32
CA GLU A 164 0.78 6.04 -13.18
C GLU A 164 0.72 7.43 -13.84
N LEU A 165 -0.45 7.88 -14.29
CA LEU A 165 -0.61 9.21 -14.86
C LEU A 165 -0.29 10.32 -13.84
N TYR A 166 -0.71 10.16 -12.58
CA TYR A 166 -0.35 11.10 -11.52
C TYR A 166 1.16 11.07 -11.20
N ASN A 167 1.78 9.88 -11.17
CA ASN A 167 3.24 9.76 -11.03
C ASN A 167 3.98 10.51 -12.15
N ILE A 168 3.56 10.33 -13.41
CA ILE A 168 4.16 11.00 -14.57
C ILE A 168 3.98 12.52 -14.45
N LYS A 169 2.77 12.99 -14.11
CA LYS A 169 2.48 14.41 -13.87
C LYS A 169 3.43 15.00 -12.81
N ASN A 170 3.62 14.30 -11.69
CA ASN A 170 4.50 14.75 -10.62
C ASN A 170 5.96 14.84 -11.07
N LYS A 171 6.47 13.81 -11.77
CA LYS A 171 7.83 13.81 -12.34
C LYS A 171 8.06 14.99 -13.29
N ILE A 172 7.11 15.27 -14.19
CA ILE A 172 7.19 16.41 -15.11
C ILE A 172 7.20 17.73 -14.33
N SER A 173 6.33 17.87 -13.33
CA SER A 173 6.22 19.09 -12.52
C SER A 173 7.51 19.38 -11.75
N THR A 174 8.14 18.35 -11.19
CA THR A 174 9.45 18.44 -10.53
C THR A 174 10.53 18.88 -11.51
N ALA A 175 10.62 18.23 -12.69
CA ALA A 175 11.62 18.57 -13.70
C ALA A 175 11.52 20.04 -14.17
N ILE A 176 10.30 20.53 -14.42
CA ILE A 176 10.06 21.94 -14.78
C ILE A 176 10.50 22.88 -13.64
N SER A 177 10.25 22.51 -12.39
CA SER A 177 10.64 23.34 -11.24
C SER A 177 12.16 23.42 -11.08
N GLU A 178 12.86 22.29 -11.25
CA GLU A 178 14.33 22.23 -11.21
C GLU A 178 14.99 23.04 -12.35
N GLU A 179 14.40 23.04 -13.56
CA GLU A 179 14.86 23.89 -14.66
C GLU A 179 14.72 25.40 -14.35
N ASN A 180 13.60 25.79 -13.75
CA ASN A 180 13.36 27.19 -13.36
C ASN A 180 14.30 27.65 -12.23
N ASP A 181 14.58 26.77 -11.26
CA ASP A 181 15.46 27.07 -10.14
C ASP A 181 16.94 27.11 -10.53
N THR A 182 17.34 26.38 -11.58
CA THR A 182 18.74 26.37 -12.06
C THR A 182 19.11 27.55 -12.94
N GLY A 183 18.20 28.50 -13.19
CA GLY A 183 18.53 29.80 -13.80
C GLY A 183 19.23 29.70 -15.15
N LYS A 184 19.11 28.57 -15.86
CA LYS A 184 19.44 28.52 -17.29
C LYS A 184 18.24 29.05 -18.05
N GLY A 185 18.05 30.36 -17.94
CA GLY A 185 17.32 31.09 -18.97
C GLY A 185 18.03 30.80 -20.28
N ALA A 186 17.48 29.89 -21.08
CA ALA A 186 17.82 29.77 -22.48
C ALA A 186 17.39 31.09 -23.14
N SER A 187 18.26 32.08 -23.07
CA SER A 187 18.19 33.26 -23.91
C SER A 187 18.33 32.76 -25.34
N CYS A 188 17.20 32.52 -26.01
CA CYS A 188 17.17 32.52 -27.46
C CYS A 188 17.50 33.94 -27.90
N SER A 189 18.79 34.22 -28.06
CA SER A 189 19.27 35.42 -28.73
C SER A 189 18.78 35.34 -30.17
N THR A 190 17.91 36.29 -30.53
CA THR A 190 17.37 36.50 -31.87
C THR A 190 18.39 37.23 -32.75
#